data_AF-A0A377XZD9-F1
#
_entry.id   AF-A0A377XZD9-F1
#
_cell.length_a   1.000
_cell.length_b   1.000
_cell.length_c   1.000
_cell.angle_alpha   90.00
_cell.angle_beta   90.00
_cell.angle_gamma   90.00
#
_symmetry.space_group_name_H-M   'P 1'
#
loop_
_entity.id
_entity.type
_entity.pdbx_description
1 polymer ?
#
loop_
_entity_poly.entity_id
_entity_poly.type
_entity_poly.pdbx_seq_one_letter_code
_entity_poly.pdbx_strand_id
1 'polypeptide(L)'
;MIMRPNVAVLGRSTATALRQNPSVVKAYNGTLGEDGLVPLDFLRGLLELDEIVVGSAFVNIARPGQKPVLVRAWANHAAFIYRNLLADTQGGVTFGFTAQFGSRVSGSIPDPDMGMRGGQRVRVGESVRELIVAHDCGYFFQNAVSA
;
A
#
# COMPACT_ATOMS: atom_id res chain seq x y z
N MET A 1 2.86 10.68 -20.31
CA MET A 1 4.17 11.19 -19.83
C MET A 1 4.96 10.01 -19.28
N ILE A 2 6.25 9.87 -19.57
CA ILE A 2 7.03 8.68 -19.16
C ILE A 2 7.94 9.05 -17.98
N MET A 3 7.63 8.52 -16.81
CA MET A 3 8.46 8.62 -15.60
C MET A 3 8.92 7.23 -15.19
N ARG A 4 10.16 7.11 -14.73
CA ARG A 4 10.66 5.86 -14.16
C ARG A 4 9.90 5.56 -12.85
N PRO A 5 9.35 4.36 -12.65
CA PRO A 5 8.76 4.00 -11.36
C PRO A 5 9.85 3.97 -10.28
N ASN A 6 9.54 4.53 -9.11
CA ASN A 6 10.45 4.56 -7.97
C ASN A 6 9.91 3.79 -6.75
N VAL A 7 8.62 3.41 -6.77
CA VAL A 7 8.00 2.62 -5.71
C VAL A 7 7.36 1.37 -6.30
N ALA A 8 7.62 0.22 -5.69
CA ALA A 8 6.85 -1.00 -5.92
C ALA A 8 5.88 -1.26 -4.76
N VAL A 9 4.63 -1.59 -5.09
CA VAL A 9 3.60 -2.01 -4.14
C VAL A 9 3.26 -3.47 -4.40
N LEU A 10 3.57 -4.34 -3.46
CA LEU A 10 3.46 -5.78 -3.61
C LEU A 10 2.42 -6.35 -2.64
N GLY A 11 1.57 -7.25 -3.14
CA GLY A 11 0.83 -8.16 -2.27
C GLY A 11 1.78 -9.04 -1.45
N ARG A 12 1.37 -9.45 -0.25
CA ARG A 12 2.23 -10.24 0.64
C ARG A 12 2.73 -11.54 0.00
N SER A 13 1.87 -12.26 -0.74
CA SER A 13 2.24 -13.48 -1.47
C SER A 13 3.22 -13.17 -2.60
N THR A 14 2.94 -12.12 -3.38
CA THR A 14 3.83 -11.64 -4.45
C THR A 14 5.22 -11.30 -3.94
N ALA A 15 5.32 -10.60 -2.81
CA ALA A 15 6.59 -10.24 -2.20
C ALA A 15 7.40 -11.49 -1.79
N THR A 16 6.75 -12.49 -1.18
CA THR A 16 7.41 -13.75 -0.82
C THR A 16 7.91 -14.49 -2.04
N ALA A 17 7.07 -14.64 -3.06
CA ALA A 17 7.42 -15.33 -4.30
C ALA A 17 8.57 -14.62 -5.05
N LEU A 18 8.59 -13.29 -5.09
CA LEU A 18 9.67 -12.53 -5.71
C LEU A 18 11.01 -12.73 -4.95
N ARG A 19 10.96 -12.80 -3.62
CA ARG A 19 12.15 -13.05 -2.77
C ARG A 19 12.69 -14.47 -2.88
N GLN A 20 11.86 -15.41 -3.29
CA GLN A 20 12.20 -16.83 -3.51
C GLN A 20 12.44 -17.15 -4.98
N ASN A 21 12.34 -16.16 -5.87
CA ASN A 21 12.51 -16.40 -7.29
C ASN A 21 13.95 -16.88 -7.58
N PRO A 22 14.15 -18.01 -8.30
CA PRO A 22 15.48 -18.56 -8.51
C PRO A 22 16.47 -17.59 -9.16
N SER A 23 16.04 -16.71 -10.08
CA SER A 23 16.95 -15.73 -10.69
C SER A 23 17.39 -14.66 -9.70
N VAL A 24 16.50 -14.26 -8.78
CA VAL A 24 16.81 -13.31 -7.70
C VAL A 24 17.74 -13.95 -6.68
N VAL A 25 17.48 -15.20 -6.29
CA VAL A 25 18.30 -15.94 -5.32
C VAL A 25 19.72 -16.15 -5.86
N LYS A 26 19.86 -16.54 -7.14
CA LYS A 26 21.15 -16.66 -7.81
C LYS A 26 21.90 -15.33 -7.87
N ALA A 27 21.21 -14.24 -8.21
CA ALA A 27 21.80 -12.90 -8.25
C ALA A 27 22.28 -12.44 -6.87
N TYR A 28 21.57 -12.79 -5.79
CA TYR A 28 21.96 -12.45 -4.42
C TYR A 28 23.14 -13.29 -3.93
N ASN A 29 23.11 -14.60 -4.14
CA ASN A 29 24.11 -15.52 -3.63
C ASN A 29 25.42 -15.51 -4.44
N GLY A 30 25.39 -15.03 -5.69
CA GLY A 30 26.55 -15.10 -6.60
C GLY A 30 26.95 -16.55 -6.95
N THR A 31 26.05 -17.50 -6.75
CA THR A 31 26.24 -18.94 -6.99
C THR A 31 25.07 -19.52 -7.78
N LEU A 32 25.16 -20.79 -8.17
CA LEU A 32 24.09 -21.53 -8.85
C LEU A 32 22.98 -22.01 -7.88
N GLY A 33 23.07 -21.71 -6.58
CA GLY A 33 22.06 -22.11 -5.60
C GLY A 33 20.70 -21.47 -5.88
N GLU A 34 19.66 -22.30 -5.88
CA GLU A 34 18.28 -21.87 -6.20
C GLU A 34 17.41 -21.68 -4.95
N ASP A 35 17.82 -22.27 -3.83
CA ASP A 35 17.10 -22.22 -2.58
C ASP A 35 17.52 -21.02 -1.73
N GLY A 36 16.55 -20.23 -1.28
CA GLY A 36 16.82 -19.13 -0.38
C GLY A 36 15.69 -18.13 -0.26
N LEU A 37 15.89 -17.17 0.65
CA LEU A 37 15.01 -16.03 0.83
C LEU A 37 15.85 -14.77 0.84
N VAL A 38 15.67 -13.93 -0.17
CA VAL A 38 16.47 -12.72 -0.33
C VAL A 38 15.88 -11.55 0.48
N PRO A 39 16.68 -10.67 1.10
CA PRO A 39 16.17 -9.47 1.76
C PRO A 39 15.45 -8.53 0.78
N LEU A 40 14.40 -7.84 1.25
CA LEU A 40 13.69 -6.86 0.40
C LEU A 40 14.58 -5.69 -0.03
N ASP A 41 15.56 -5.31 0.79
CA ASP A 41 16.50 -4.24 0.45
C ASP A 41 17.38 -4.58 -0.75
N PHE A 42 17.75 -5.87 -0.92
CA PHE A 42 18.45 -6.29 -2.11
C PHE A 42 17.56 -6.19 -3.34
N LEU A 43 16.30 -6.64 -3.25
CA LEU A 43 15.33 -6.49 -4.35
C LEU A 43 15.12 -5.03 -4.73
N ARG A 44 15.07 -4.14 -3.73
CA ARG A 44 14.97 -2.69 -3.94
C ARG A 44 16.17 -2.16 -4.72
N GLY A 45 17.39 -2.57 -4.36
CA GLY A 45 18.60 -2.20 -5.09
C GLY A 45 18.65 -2.81 -6.50
N LEU A 46 18.32 -4.09 -6.64
CA LEU A 46 18.32 -4.82 -7.90
C LEU A 46 17.36 -4.21 -8.94
N LEU A 47 16.19 -3.77 -8.49
CA LEU A 47 15.18 -3.12 -9.33
C LEU A 47 15.39 -1.60 -9.43
N GLU A 48 16.43 -1.06 -8.78
CA GLU A 48 16.76 0.37 -8.71
C GLU A 48 15.55 1.23 -8.29
N LEU A 49 14.89 0.81 -7.20
CA LEU A 49 13.74 1.49 -6.60
C LEU A 49 14.15 2.28 -5.35
N ASP A 50 13.40 3.34 -5.06
CA ASP A 50 13.52 4.08 -3.81
C ASP A 50 12.86 3.31 -2.66
N GLU A 51 11.74 2.63 -2.92
CA GLU A 51 10.98 1.91 -1.90
C GLU A 51 10.23 0.68 -2.44
N ILE A 52 10.11 -0.35 -1.61
CA ILE A 52 9.18 -1.47 -1.80
C ILE A 52 8.21 -1.52 -0.62
N VAL A 53 6.92 -1.37 -0.89
CA VAL A 53 5.84 -1.42 0.10
C VAL A 53 5.13 -2.76 0.00
N VAL A 54 4.97 -3.47 1.12
CA VAL A 54 4.30 -4.79 1.16
C VAL A 54 2.92 -4.71 1.84
N GLY A 55 1.88 -4.83 1.01
CA GLY A 55 0.49 -4.80 1.40
C GLY A 55 0.07 -6.01 2.24
N SER A 56 -0.16 -5.78 3.53
CA SER A 56 -0.47 -6.85 4.50
C SER A 56 -1.86 -6.81 5.10
N ALA A 57 -2.62 -5.76 4.82
CA ALA A 57 -3.94 -5.58 5.36
C ALA A 57 -4.89 -6.71 4.95
N PHE A 58 -5.81 -7.05 5.86
CA PHE A 58 -6.97 -7.89 5.59
C PHE A 58 -8.23 -7.03 5.60
N VAL A 59 -9.19 -7.37 4.76
CA VAL A 59 -10.52 -6.76 4.72
C VAL A 59 -11.57 -7.84 4.93
N ASN A 60 -12.60 -7.51 5.71
CA ASN A 60 -13.77 -8.37 5.85
C ASN A 60 -14.71 -8.11 4.66
N ILE A 61 -14.96 -9.15 3.86
CA ILE A 61 -15.89 -9.08 2.72
C ILE A 61 -17.28 -9.65 3.05
N ALA A 62 -17.47 -10.16 4.27
CA ALA A 62 -18.78 -10.62 4.72
C ALA A 62 -19.70 -9.43 5.03
N ARG A 63 -21.01 -9.60 4.76
CA ARG A 63 -22.01 -8.58 5.12
C ARG A 63 -22.11 -8.42 6.64
N PRO A 64 -22.50 -7.23 7.14
CA PRO A 64 -22.73 -7.02 8.57
C PRO A 64 -23.67 -8.09 9.15
N GLY A 65 -23.26 -8.68 10.28
CA GLY A 65 -24.01 -9.75 10.96
C GLY A 65 -23.69 -11.18 10.51
N GLN A 66 -22.91 -11.39 9.45
CA GLN A 66 -22.45 -12.72 9.04
C GLN A 66 -21.08 -13.06 9.64
N LYS A 67 -20.71 -14.35 9.62
CA LYS A 67 -19.37 -14.79 10.03
C LYS A 67 -18.31 -14.08 9.18
N PRO A 68 -17.31 -13.42 9.77
CA PRO A 68 -16.30 -12.68 9.03
C PRO A 68 -15.55 -13.57 8.04
N VAL A 69 -15.35 -13.05 6.82
CA VAL A 69 -14.52 -13.66 5.78
C VAL A 69 -13.41 -12.66 5.48
N LEU A 70 -12.20 -12.95 5.97
CA LEU A 70 -11.05 -12.07 5.83
C LEU A 70 -10.24 -12.43 4.58
N VAL A 71 -10.04 -11.46 3.70
CA VAL A 71 -9.20 -11.59 2.49
C VAL A 71 -8.11 -10.53 2.49
N ARG A 72 -6.97 -10.80 1.84
CA ARG A 72 -5.87 -9.82 1.72
C ARG A 72 -6.30 -8.69 0.80
N ALA A 73 -6.18 -7.44 1.27
CA ALA A 73 -6.55 -6.26 0.49
C ALA A 73 -5.74 -6.12 -0.82
N TRP A 74 -4.47 -6.52 -0.79
CA TRP A 74 -3.53 -6.41 -1.92
C TRP A 74 -3.35 -7.71 -2.70
N ALA A 75 -4.01 -8.79 -2.26
CA ALA A 75 -4.01 -10.12 -2.87
C ALA A 75 -2.62 -10.57 -3.39
N ASN A 76 -2.58 -11.16 -4.59
CA ASN A 76 -1.41 -11.61 -5.34
C ASN A 76 -1.03 -10.62 -6.46
N HIS A 77 -1.24 -9.32 -6.24
CA HIS A 77 -0.95 -8.28 -7.23
C HIS A 77 0.43 -7.65 -7.03
N ALA A 78 0.90 -6.93 -8.05
CA ALA A 78 2.00 -5.97 -7.94
C ALA A 78 1.63 -4.68 -8.68
N ALA A 79 2.13 -3.55 -8.19
CA ALA A 79 2.07 -2.28 -8.90
C ALA A 79 3.44 -1.60 -8.83
N PHE A 80 3.83 -0.94 -9.91
CA PHE A 80 5.03 -0.11 -9.97
C PHE A 80 4.59 1.30 -10.34
N ILE A 81 4.92 2.26 -9.50
CA ILE A 81 4.42 3.64 -9.63
C ILE A 81 5.56 4.64 -9.48
N TYR A 82 5.41 5.77 -10.15
CA TYR A 82 6.17 6.97 -9.83
C TYR A 82 5.41 7.76 -8.76
N ARG A 83 6.04 7.93 -7.59
CA ARG A 83 5.49 8.70 -6.48
C ARG A 83 6.41 9.87 -6.17
N ASN A 84 5.86 11.08 -6.34
CA ASN A 84 6.50 12.32 -5.93
C ASN A 84 5.83 12.82 -4.63
N LEU A 85 6.60 12.91 -3.55
CA LEU A 85 6.11 13.35 -2.24
C LEU A 85 5.83 14.86 -2.17
N LEU A 86 6.32 15.63 -3.14
CA LEU A 86 6.10 17.08 -3.24
C LEU A 86 4.93 17.42 -4.17
N ALA A 87 4.31 16.43 -4.82
CA ALA A 87 3.16 16.66 -5.67
C ALA A 87 1.92 16.94 -4.82
N ASP A 88 1.15 17.94 -5.22
CA ASP A 88 -0.08 18.36 -4.55
C ASP A 88 -1.19 18.67 -5.58
N THR A 89 -2.28 19.30 -5.13
CA THR A 89 -3.40 19.67 -6.00
C THR A 89 -3.09 20.86 -6.91
N GLN A 90 -1.98 21.56 -6.71
CA GLN A 90 -1.53 22.72 -7.49
C GLN A 90 -0.47 22.35 -8.52
N GLY A 91 0.30 21.28 -8.32
CA GLY A 91 1.26 20.80 -9.28
C GLY A 91 2.11 19.61 -8.85
N GLY A 92 2.96 19.16 -9.76
CA GLY A 92 3.83 17.99 -9.60
C GLY A 92 3.23 16.73 -10.22
N VAL A 93 4.09 15.96 -10.89
CA VAL A 93 3.72 14.69 -11.52
C VAL A 93 3.84 13.58 -10.49
N THR A 94 2.79 12.80 -10.30
CA THR A 94 2.77 11.60 -9.44
C THR A 94 1.65 10.68 -9.90
N PHE A 95 1.77 9.37 -9.71
CA PHE A 95 0.72 8.41 -10.08
C PHE A 95 -0.63 8.75 -9.43
N GLY A 96 -0.60 9.03 -8.13
CA GLY A 96 -1.77 9.35 -7.34
C GLY A 96 -1.40 9.92 -5.98
N PHE A 97 -2.40 10.51 -5.34
CA PHE A 97 -2.28 11.06 -3.99
C PHE A 97 -3.65 11.06 -3.29
N THR A 98 -3.63 11.26 -1.98
CA THR A 98 -4.83 11.46 -1.17
C THR A 98 -5.14 12.95 -1.10
N ALA A 99 -6.15 13.38 -1.85
CA ALA A 99 -6.60 14.78 -1.86
C ALA A 99 -7.41 15.06 -0.60
N GLN A 100 -7.03 16.09 0.16
CA GLN A 100 -7.77 16.55 1.33
C GLN A 100 -8.59 17.81 0.99
N PHE A 101 -9.86 17.81 1.36
CA PHE A 101 -10.73 18.98 1.31
C PHE A 101 -10.84 19.61 2.71
N GLY A 102 -10.49 20.90 2.81
CA GLY A 102 -10.50 21.62 4.07
C GLY A 102 -9.42 21.15 5.05
N SER A 103 -9.57 21.53 6.32
CA SER A 103 -8.70 21.13 7.41
C SER A 103 -9.30 19.97 8.22
N ARG A 104 -8.45 19.24 8.92
CA ARG A 104 -8.88 18.24 9.91
C ARG A 104 -9.68 18.94 11.01
N VAL A 105 -10.84 18.39 11.34
CA VAL A 105 -11.72 18.92 12.38
C VAL A 105 -11.56 18.08 13.63
N SER A 106 -11.44 18.71 14.79
CA SER A 106 -11.41 18.05 16.10
C SER A 106 -12.24 18.81 17.12
N GLY A 107 -12.89 18.09 18.03
CA GLY A 107 -13.61 18.69 19.14
C GLY A 107 -13.96 17.69 20.23
N SER A 108 -14.22 18.19 21.43
CA SER A 108 -14.69 17.39 22.56
C SER A 108 -15.98 17.99 23.12
N ILE A 109 -16.92 17.12 23.49
CA ILE A 109 -18.22 17.51 24.03
C ILE A 109 -18.47 16.63 25.28
N PRO A 110 -18.77 17.22 26.44
CA PRO A 110 -19.26 16.45 27.58
C PRO A 110 -20.56 15.72 27.20
N ASP A 111 -20.59 14.43 27.49
CA ASP A 111 -21.68 13.53 27.12
C ASP A 111 -22.29 12.95 28.40
N PRO A 112 -23.32 13.61 28.97
CA PRO A 112 -23.91 13.20 30.25
C PRO A 112 -24.63 11.85 30.15
N ASP A 113 -25.00 11.41 28.94
CA ASP A 113 -25.77 10.19 28.71
C ASP A 113 -24.89 8.93 28.58
N MET A 114 -23.56 9.07 28.66
CA MET A 114 -22.60 7.97 28.52
C MET A 114 -22.46 7.14 29.81
N GLY A 115 -23.57 6.58 30.28
CA GLY A 115 -23.66 5.79 31.52
C GLY A 115 -23.78 6.64 32.79
N MET A 116 -23.71 5.98 33.96
CA MET A 116 -24.02 6.61 35.26
C MET A 116 -23.15 7.83 35.63
N ARG A 117 -21.94 7.96 35.07
CA ARG A 117 -21.01 9.07 35.36
C ARG A 117 -20.84 10.05 34.19
N GLY A 118 -21.60 9.86 33.11
CA GLY A 118 -21.35 10.51 31.83
C GLY A 118 -19.94 10.22 31.30
N GLY A 119 -19.50 11.03 30.34
CA GLY A 119 -18.10 11.10 29.94
C GLY A 119 -17.83 12.16 28.89
N GLN A 120 -16.79 11.96 28.07
CA GLN A 120 -16.38 12.92 27.06
C GLN A 120 -16.40 12.28 25.67
N ARG A 121 -17.17 12.87 24.77
CA ARG A 121 -17.21 12.45 23.36
C ARG A 121 -16.19 13.26 22.58
N VAL A 122 -15.15 12.60 22.10
CA VAL A 122 -14.14 13.19 21.21
C VAL A 122 -14.50 12.88 19.77
N ARG A 123 -14.54 13.91 18.91
CA ARG A 123 -14.80 13.79 17.48
C ARG A 123 -13.57 14.25 16.71
N VAL A 124 -13.20 13.45 15.72
CA VAL A 124 -12.16 13.77 14.75
C VAL A 124 -12.70 13.43 13.38
N GLY A 125 -12.53 14.34 12.43
CA GLY A 125 -12.98 14.16 11.06
C GLY A 125 -11.99 14.73 10.05
N GLU A 126 -11.90 14.06 8.91
CA GLU A 126 -11.18 14.52 7.73
C GLU A 126 -12.03 14.22 6.49
N SER A 127 -11.89 15.04 5.46
CA SER A 127 -12.54 14.83 4.16
C SER A 127 -11.46 14.56 3.13
N VAL A 128 -11.19 13.29 2.87
CA VAL A 128 -10.13 12.83 1.97
C VAL A 128 -10.69 11.99 0.84
N ARG A 129 -9.97 11.98 -0.28
CA ARG A 129 -10.25 11.11 -1.42
C ARG A 129 -8.95 10.68 -2.10
N GLU A 130 -8.78 9.39 -2.29
CA GLU A 130 -7.70 8.81 -3.07
C GLU A 130 -7.96 9.04 -4.56
N LEU A 131 -7.00 9.66 -5.24
CA LEU A 131 -7.09 9.97 -6.67
C LEU A 131 -5.87 9.42 -7.42
N ILE A 132 -6.14 8.78 -8.55
CA ILE A 132 -5.13 8.50 -9.58
C ILE A 132 -5.17 9.70 -10.53
N VAL A 133 -4.08 10.46 -10.57
CA VAL A 133 -3.99 11.72 -11.35
C VAL A 133 -3.15 11.57 -12.62
N ALA A 134 -2.23 10.59 -12.66
CA ALA A 134 -1.44 10.28 -13.83
C ALA A 134 -1.33 8.75 -13.99
N HIS A 135 -2.28 8.16 -14.72
CA HIS A 135 -2.32 6.70 -14.94
C HIS A 135 -1.07 6.18 -15.69
N ASP A 136 -0.52 6.97 -16.62
CA ASP A 136 0.73 6.66 -17.34
C ASP A 136 1.95 6.49 -16.40
N CYS A 137 1.89 7.05 -15.19
CA CYS A 137 2.96 6.97 -14.20
C CYS A 137 2.88 5.71 -13.33
N GLY A 138 2.04 4.75 -13.70
CA GLY A 138 1.91 3.49 -12.99
C GLY A 138 1.71 2.32 -13.94
N TYR A 139 2.09 1.13 -13.48
CA TYR A 139 1.80 -0.12 -14.15
C TYR A 139 1.33 -1.15 -13.13
N PHE A 140 0.27 -1.90 -13.48
CA PHE A 140 -0.36 -2.86 -12.60
C PHE A 140 -0.24 -4.27 -13.16
N PHE A 141 0.32 -5.17 -12.35
CA PHE A 141 0.38 -6.60 -12.62
C PHE A 141 -0.72 -7.29 -11.82
N GLN A 142 -1.81 -7.58 -12.52
CA GLN A 142 -2.89 -8.40 -11.98
C GLN A 142 -2.42 -9.85 -11.89
N ASN A 143 -2.74 -10.51 -10.76
CA ASN A 143 -2.33 -11.88 -10.45
C ASN A 143 -0.85 -12.17 -10.78
N ALA A 144 0.05 -11.32 -10.29
CA ALA A 144 1.49 -11.40 -10.55
C ALA A 144 2.11 -12.74 -10.16
N VAL A 145 1.47 -13.48 -9.24
CA VAL A 145 1.85 -14.84 -8.86
C VAL A 145 0.60 -15.73 -8.80
N SER A 146 0.78 -17.02 -9.08
CA SER A 146 -0.28 -18.01 -8.86
C SER A 146 -0.65 -18.06 -7.38
N ALA A 147 -1.95 -18.20 -7.12
CA ALA A 147 -2.50 -18.36 -5.76
C ALA A 147 -2.13 -19.73 -5.17
#